data_AF-A0A497RSJ1-F1
#
_entry.id   AF-A0A497RSJ1-F1
#
_cell.length_a   1.000
_cell.length_b   1.000
_cell.length_c   1.000
_cell.angle_alpha   90.00
_cell.angle_beta   90.00
_cell.angle_gamma   90.00
#
_symmetry.space_group_name_H-M   'P 1'
#
loop_
_entity.id
_entity.type
_entity.pdbx_description
1 polymer ?
#
loop_
_entity_poly.entity_id
_entity_poly.type
_entity_poly.pdbx_seq_one_letter_code
_entity_poly.pdbx_strand_id
1 'polypeptide(L)'
;MMDRFPKFPRIFRGEEWKPLEIKSEQLEAIVSRLLSEFNLDFRELKRIENDDMLAIATNKLGEETKSLVRVRSYTIGLDEEDVEDLYEDMLRKEATSAIFITSSHFTKGAKKFAKYVPVRLVDGVELGKLLSEYEKPEVEFAFLSRFTDEEVVRYFKGGEKRKFLGIPSTGKIEEIDKRYIPLGHFSMKRITGDLETVTNLYVDLNSGNVLYLEENRIEEDKFIKKILDLPEESRSHLLDLMEHGELDYEHLKGKPLDILEKRGLIGIRERGRGGSILDILTDEITSTITIATSELTTATHKTPTPVERAIVKSKQVRTTIDKPAIDTSFDLGHFIESAEIDPSFTPDPINYSSEDVLNILKRIYSECEVSFQGMTYLPYYKCKYASGARITRFERLFAPKFKPFVPKPAMYRGIYSLIDRFPAIPYLVIGLGYLLLNLDKLEDVIHVFSSAFIFLSMAVVIGIILKVIFKTERRIPRYGGTIAKYGFPSIHTLASIGGIALIYFVDPMFALLLLPLGLLYMYSRIKMGVHSDVDVIGGAIVGIIIGIFCGIYVLNIHLDLTIEIILGALFFIAPLILTVMELGMR
;
A
#
# COMPACT_ATOMS: atom_id res chain seq x y z
N MET A 1 -25.74 -57.49 29.44
CA MET A 1 -24.34 -57.23 29.09
C MET A 1 -24.21 -57.53 27.59
N MET A 2 -23.68 -56.59 26.82
CA MET A 2 -23.39 -56.67 25.38
C MET A 2 -24.60 -56.79 24.44
N ASP A 3 -25.24 -55.64 24.15
CA ASP A 3 -26.00 -55.46 22.90
C ASP A 3 -26.06 -53.98 22.49
N ARG A 4 -24.86 -53.39 22.32
CA ARG A 4 -24.68 -52.06 21.71
C ARG A 4 -23.37 -52.01 20.95
N PHE A 5 -23.38 -52.50 19.73
CA PHE A 5 -22.54 -51.94 18.67
C PHE A 5 -23.38 -51.87 17.39
N PRO A 6 -23.65 -50.67 16.83
CA PRO A 6 -24.17 -50.59 15.49
C PRO A 6 -23.15 -51.21 14.53
N LYS A 7 -23.61 -52.16 13.72
CA LYS A 7 -22.85 -52.69 12.59
C LYS A 7 -22.54 -51.50 11.68
N PHE A 8 -21.26 -51.14 11.55
CA PHE A 8 -20.84 -50.18 10.54
C PHE A 8 -21.24 -50.73 9.16
N PRO A 9 -21.91 -49.93 8.30
CA PRO A 9 -22.10 -50.33 6.93
C PRO A 9 -20.70 -50.48 6.30
N ARG A 10 -20.43 -51.64 5.69
CA ARG A 10 -19.36 -51.75 4.70
C ARG A 10 -19.72 -50.78 3.59
N ILE A 11 -19.05 -49.62 3.56
CA ILE A 11 -19.17 -48.68 2.46
C ILE A 11 -18.61 -49.41 1.24
N PHE A 12 -19.48 -49.60 0.25
CA PHE A 12 -19.16 -50.17 -1.04
C PHE A 12 -18.01 -49.35 -1.67
N ARG A 13 -16.90 -50.02 -2.02
CA ARG A 13 -15.93 -49.55 -3.04
C ARG A 13 -16.73 -49.36 -4.34
N GLY A 14 -17.12 -48.13 -4.65
CA GLY A 14 -17.96 -47.84 -5.81
C GLY A 14 -18.10 -46.34 -6.10
N GLU A 15 -17.16 -45.50 -5.66
CA GLU A 15 -17.08 -44.13 -6.18
C GLU A 15 -16.35 -44.17 -7.53
N GLU A 16 -16.97 -43.57 -8.56
CA GLU A 16 -16.38 -43.45 -9.89
C GLU A 16 -15.14 -42.55 -9.86
N TRP A 17 -14.10 -43.01 -10.56
CA TRP A 17 -12.77 -42.44 -10.51
C TRP A 17 -12.76 -41.19 -11.39
N LYS A 18 -12.36 -40.05 -10.84
CA LYS A 18 -12.16 -38.83 -11.63
C LYS A 18 -10.66 -38.55 -11.80
N PRO A 19 -10.18 -38.29 -13.03
CA PRO A 19 -8.80 -37.89 -13.24
C PRO A 19 -8.52 -36.54 -12.57
N LEU A 20 -7.32 -36.37 -11.99
CA LEU A 20 -6.86 -35.05 -11.56
C LEU A 20 -6.63 -34.18 -12.80
N GLU A 21 -7.19 -32.98 -12.81
CA GLU A 21 -6.95 -32.00 -13.87
C GLU A 21 -5.58 -31.32 -13.64
N ILE A 22 -4.50 -31.97 -14.08
CA ILE A 22 -3.15 -31.38 -14.15
C ILE A 22 -2.79 -31.22 -15.64
N LYS A 23 -2.25 -30.07 -16.04
CA LYS A 23 -1.79 -29.87 -17.43
C LYS A 23 -0.63 -30.82 -17.72
N SER A 24 -0.55 -31.37 -18.94
CA SER A 24 0.48 -32.36 -19.32
C SER A 24 1.91 -31.88 -19.04
N GLU A 25 2.21 -30.61 -19.35
CA GLU A 25 3.53 -29.99 -19.11
C GLU A 25 3.90 -29.93 -17.62
N GLN A 26 2.94 -29.56 -16.76
CA GLN A 26 3.13 -29.53 -15.31
C GLN A 26 3.42 -30.93 -14.76
N LEU A 27 2.69 -31.93 -15.26
CA LEU A 27 2.83 -33.31 -14.85
C LEU A 27 4.20 -33.88 -15.27
N GLU A 28 4.65 -33.61 -16.49
CA GLU A 28 5.99 -34.04 -16.96
C GLU A 28 7.11 -33.45 -16.10
N ALA A 29 7.02 -32.17 -15.74
CA ALA A 29 8.01 -31.52 -14.88
C ALA A 29 8.03 -32.11 -13.46
N ILE A 30 6.85 -32.36 -12.88
CA ILE A 30 6.73 -33.03 -11.58
C ILE A 30 7.32 -34.44 -11.63
N VAL A 31 6.95 -35.23 -12.64
CA VAL A 31 7.45 -36.60 -12.82
C VAL A 31 8.97 -36.60 -13.02
N SER A 32 9.50 -35.69 -13.84
CA SER A 32 10.94 -35.54 -14.08
C SER A 32 11.71 -35.32 -12.77
N ARG A 33 11.22 -34.42 -11.92
CA ARG A 33 11.82 -34.19 -10.59
C ARG A 33 11.74 -35.42 -9.70
N LEU A 34 10.60 -36.09 -9.63
CA LEU A 34 10.42 -37.26 -8.76
C LEU A 34 11.28 -38.45 -9.22
N LEU A 35 11.49 -38.61 -10.54
CA LEU A 35 12.38 -39.62 -11.10
C LEU A 35 13.84 -39.39 -10.73
N SER A 36 14.26 -38.14 -10.54
CA SER A 36 15.62 -37.84 -10.06
C SER A 36 15.89 -38.42 -8.66
N GLU A 37 14.87 -38.59 -7.81
CA GLU A 37 15.00 -39.27 -6.51
C GLU A 37 15.41 -40.75 -6.67
N PHE A 38 15.04 -41.37 -7.80
CA PHE A 38 15.42 -42.72 -8.17
C PHE A 38 16.72 -42.78 -8.99
N ASN A 39 17.43 -41.66 -9.17
CA ASN A 39 18.58 -41.52 -10.08
C ASN A 39 18.25 -41.83 -11.55
N LEU A 40 17.05 -41.46 -11.99
CA LEU A 40 16.57 -41.64 -13.35
C LEU A 40 16.38 -40.29 -14.06
N ASP A 41 16.89 -40.19 -15.28
CA ASP A 41 16.75 -39.02 -16.14
C ASP A 41 15.53 -39.18 -17.06
N PHE A 42 14.51 -38.34 -16.89
CA PHE A 42 13.26 -38.41 -17.64
C PHE A 42 13.45 -38.15 -19.14
N ARG A 43 12.73 -38.90 -19.98
CA ARG A 43 12.70 -38.69 -21.44
C ARG A 43 11.31 -38.43 -21.98
N GLU A 44 10.34 -39.26 -21.62
CA GLU A 44 9.01 -39.23 -22.22
C GLU A 44 7.97 -39.82 -21.27
N LEU A 45 6.74 -39.30 -21.30
CA LEU A 45 5.59 -39.82 -20.56
C LEU A 45 4.53 -40.33 -21.54
N LYS A 46 4.17 -41.61 -21.46
CA LYS A 46 3.16 -42.25 -22.33
C LYS A 46 1.96 -42.68 -21.52
N ARG A 47 0.74 -42.33 -21.94
CA ARG A 47 -0.48 -42.85 -21.32
C ARG A 47 -0.71 -44.33 -21.73
N ILE A 48 -1.07 -45.16 -20.77
CA ILE A 48 -1.43 -46.58 -20.94
C ILE A 48 -2.91 -46.76 -20.55
N GLU A 49 -3.41 -47.99 -20.68
CA GLU A 49 -4.71 -48.46 -20.20
C GLU A 49 -4.95 -48.09 -18.72
N ASN A 50 -6.23 -47.86 -18.38
CA ASN A 50 -6.71 -47.46 -17.06
C ASN A 50 -6.16 -46.12 -16.54
N ASP A 51 -5.88 -45.14 -17.40
CA ASP A 51 -5.37 -43.80 -17.01
C ASP A 51 -4.04 -43.82 -16.24
N ASP A 52 -3.31 -44.93 -16.27
CA ASP A 52 -1.93 -45.00 -15.82
C ASP A 52 -0.99 -44.48 -16.91
N MET A 53 0.22 -44.08 -16.53
CA MET A 53 1.23 -43.59 -17.45
C MET A 53 2.55 -44.33 -17.25
N LEU A 54 3.32 -44.46 -18.32
CA LEU A 54 4.68 -44.97 -18.31
C LEU A 54 5.63 -43.80 -18.52
N ALA A 55 6.46 -43.52 -17.52
CA ALA A 55 7.60 -42.64 -17.71
C ALA A 55 8.79 -43.45 -18.21
N ILE A 56 9.25 -43.14 -19.41
CA ILE A 56 10.49 -43.66 -19.98
C ILE A 56 11.62 -42.75 -19.49
N ALA A 57 12.63 -43.36 -18.87
CA ALA A 57 13.77 -42.66 -18.31
C ALA A 57 15.07 -43.42 -18.61
N THR A 58 16.21 -42.76 -18.45
CA THR A 58 17.52 -43.41 -18.50
C THR A 58 18.17 -43.48 -17.13
N ASN A 59 18.77 -44.62 -16.82
CA ASN A 59 19.61 -44.73 -15.63
C ASN A 59 20.99 -44.07 -15.87
N LYS A 60 21.80 -43.95 -14.80
CA LYS A 60 23.16 -43.38 -14.86
C LYS A 60 24.14 -44.13 -15.77
N LEU A 61 23.79 -45.33 -16.23
CA LEU A 61 24.58 -46.13 -17.17
C LEU A 61 24.12 -45.94 -18.63
N GLY A 62 23.10 -45.12 -18.87
CA GLY A 62 22.54 -44.83 -20.19
C GLY A 62 21.53 -45.88 -20.70
N GLU A 63 21.12 -46.82 -19.85
CA GLU A 63 20.13 -47.83 -20.20
C GLU A 63 18.72 -47.29 -20.01
N GLU A 64 17.83 -47.63 -20.96
CA GLU A 64 16.43 -47.25 -20.88
C GLU A 64 15.70 -48.08 -19.83
N THR A 65 14.97 -47.39 -18.95
CA THR A 65 14.13 -47.99 -17.93
C THR A 65 12.75 -47.36 -17.90
N LYS A 66 11.81 -48.07 -17.30
CA LYS A 66 10.40 -47.68 -17.21
C LYS A 66 10.04 -47.44 -15.76
N SER A 67 9.23 -46.41 -15.53
CA SER A 67 8.56 -46.15 -14.25
C SER A 67 7.07 -46.01 -14.45
N LEU A 68 6.28 -46.63 -13.57
CA LEU A 68 4.82 -46.55 -13.62
C LEU A 68 4.33 -45.32 -12.86
N VAL A 69 3.56 -44.45 -13.50
CA VAL A 69 3.02 -43.22 -12.88
C VAL A 69 1.51 -43.33 -12.83
N ARG A 70 0.96 -43.29 -11.61
CA ARG A 70 -0.48 -43.33 -11.36
C ARG A 70 -0.93 -42.01 -10.75
N VAL A 71 -1.91 -41.36 -11.37
CA VAL A 71 -2.44 -40.07 -10.93
C VAL A 71 -3.95 -40.21 -10.72
N ARG A 72 -4.42 -39.91 -9.50
CA ARG A 72 -5.81 -40.14 -9.10
C ARG A 72 -6.36 -39.10 -8.15
N SER A 73 -7.61 -38.69 -8.37
CA SER A 73 -8.32 -37.80 -7.44
C SER A 73 -9.11 -38.62 -6.43
N TYR A 74 -8.88 -38.39 -5.15
CA TYR A 74 -9.60 -39.05 -4.06
C TYR A 74 -10.09 -38.01 -3.05
N THR A 75 -11.25 -38.27 -2.46
CA THR A 75 -11.78 -37.55 -1.29
C THR A 75 -11.44 -38.27 0.02
N ILE A 76 -11.16 -39.57 -0.05
CA ILE A 76 -10.84 -40.46 1.08
C ILE A 76 -9.34 -40.77 1.07
N GLY A 77 -8.76 -41.07 2.24
CA GLY A 77 -7.34 -41.44 2.34
C GLY A 77 -7.06 -42.82 1.74
N LEU A 78 -5.95 -42.95 1.01
CA LEU A 78 -5.54 -44.21 0.38
C LEU A 78 -4.87 -45.15 1.40
N ASP A 79 -5.26 -46.42 1.36
CA ASP A 79 -4.77 -47.44 2.27
C ASP A 79 -3.60 -48.27 1.68
N GLU A 80 -3.19 -49.30 2.42
CA GLU A 80 -2.07 -50.15 2.02
C GLU A 80 -2.41 -50.98 0.77
N GLU A 81 -3.67 -51.41 0.61
CA GLU A 81 -4.13 -52.20 -0.54
C GLU A 81 -3.98 -51.38 -1.83
N ASP A 82 -4.30 -50.08 -1.80
CA ASP A 82 -4.17 -49.21 -2.97
C ASP A 82 -2.72 -49.08 -3.48
N VAL A 83 -1.74 -49.12 -2.55
CA VAL A 83 -0.30 -49.04 -2.88
C VAL A 83 0.24 -50.41 -3.30
N GLU A 84 -0.25 -51.49 -2.69
CA GLU A 84 0.04 -52.87 -3.11
C GLU A 84 -0.40 -53.11 -4.56
N ASP A 85 -1.62 -52.67 -4.92
CA ASP A 85 -2.14 -52.77 -6.29
C ASP A 85 -1.23 -52.07 -7.31
N LEU A 86 -0.76 -50.85 -6.99
CA LEU A 86 0.20 -50.14 -7.85
C LEU A 86 1.53 -50.89 -7.97
N TYR A 87 2.01 -51.47 -6.87
CA TYR A 87 3.26 -52.22 -6.87
C TYR A 87 3.15 -53.52 -7.69
N GLU A 88 2.03 -54.24 -7.59
CA GLU A 88 1.76 -55.41 -8.43
C GLU A 88 1.74 -55.02 -9.92
N ASP A 89 1.08 -53.93 -10.28
CA ASP A 89 1.02 -53.45 -11.65
C ASP A 89 2.39 -53.01 -12.16
N MET A 90 3.22 -52.40 -11.31
CA MET A 90 4.60 -52.05 -11.62
C MET A 90 5.41 -53.31 -11.98
N LEU A 91 5.28 -54.39 -11.20
CA LEU A 91 5.94 -55.66 -11.46
C LEU A 91 5.44 -56.31 -12.75
N ARG A 92 4.12 -56.33 -12.98
CA ARG A 92 3.52 -56.89 -14.21
C ARG A 92 3.97 -56.16 -15.47
N LYS A 93 4.23 -54.86 -15.37
CA LYS A 93 4.68 -54.01 -16.49
C LYS A 93 6.20 -53.91 -16.61
N GLU A 94 6.96 -54.70 -15.84
CA GLU A 94 8.43 -54.70 -15.82
C GLU A 94 9.02 -53.29 -15.57
N ALA A 95 8.32 -52.47 -14.78
CA ALA A 95 8.80 -51.15 -14.39
C ALA A 95 9.71 -51.25 -13.14
N THR A 96 10.73 -50.40 -13.09
CA THR A 96 11.75 -50.42 -12.02
C THR A 96 11.36 -49.60 -10.79
N SER A 97 10.48 -48.62 -10.96
CA SER A 97 9.91 -47.80 -9.89
C SER A 97 8.49 -47.37 -10.24
N ALA A 98 7.74 -46.94 -9.23
CA ALA A 98 6.42 -46.36 -9.44
C ALA A 98 6.25 -45.03 -8.69
N ILE A 99 5.39 -44.17 -9.20
CA ILE A 99 5.03 -42.87 -8.61
C ILE A 99 3.51 -42.84 -8.48
N PHE A 100 2.99 -42.64 -7.27
CA PHE A 100 1.57 -42.48 -7.00
C PHE A 100 1.28 -41.04 -6.56
N ILE A 101 0.59 -40.28 -7.42
CA ILE A 101 0.16 -38.90 -7.17
C ILE A 101 -1.33 -38.85 -6.86
N THR A 102 -1.70 -38.17 -5.79
CA THR A 102 -3.11 -37.97 -5.43
C THR A 102 -3.40 -36.59 -4.84
N SER A 103 -4.64 -36.10 -5.00
CA SER A 103 -5.17 -34.93 -4.28
C SER A 103 -5.50 -35.21 -2.81
N SER A 104 -5.56 -36.48 -2.40
CA SER A 104 -5.87 -36.89 -1.02
C SER A 104 -4.60 -37.13 -0.20
N HIS A 105 -4.69 -37.95 0.85
CA HIS A 105 -3.59 -38.34 1.73
C HIS A 105 -3.41 -39.85 1.76
N PHE A 106 -2.18 -40.31 2.00
CA PHE A 106 -1.90 -41.73 2.26
C PHE A 106 -1.97 -42.03 3.76
N THR A 107 -2.58 -43.15 4.12
CA THR A 107 -2.64 -43.64 5.50
C THR A 107 -1.25 -44.04 6.02
N LYS A 108 -1.13 -44.25 7.34
CA LYS A 108 0.13 -44.72 7.94
C LYS A 108 0.57 -46.11 7.45
N GLY A 109 -0.39 -46.98 7.11
CA GLY A 109 -0.13 -48.31 6.53
C GLY A 109 0.53 -48.18 5.15
N ALA A 110 -0.13 -47.46 4.24
CA ALA A 110 0.40 -47.12 2.91
C ALA A 110 1.82 -46.53 2.95
N LYS A 111 2.04 -45.51 3.80
CA LYS A 111 3.37 -44.88 3.96
C LYS A 111 4.42 -45.82 4.57
N LYS A 112 4.02 -46.83 5.35
CA LYS A 112 4.93 -47.82 5.93
C LYS A 112 5.30 -48.87 4.88
N PHE A 113 4.34 -49.35 4.09
CA PHE A 113 4.56 -50.28 3.00
C PHE A 113 5.49 -49.70 1.93
N ALA A 114 5.22 -48.46 1.48
CA ALA A 114 6.02 -47.77 0.47
C ALA A 114 7.50 -47.57 0.83
N LYS A 115 7.90 -47.71 2.11
CA LYS A 115 9.32 -47.67 2.50
C LYS A 115 10.11 -48.91 2.08
N TYR A 116 9.43 -50.02 1.80
CA TYR A 116 10.06 -51.31 1.49
C TYR A 116 9.97 -51.68 0.01
N VAL A 117 9.28 -50.86 -0.80
CA VAL A 117 9.10 -51.03 -2.24
C VAL A 117 9.55 -49.77 -2.99
N PRO A 118 9.94 -49.84 -4.27
CA PRO A 118 10.39 -48.69 -5.05
C PRO A 118 9.20 -47.83 -5.54
N VAL A 119 8.35 -47.40 -4.60
CA VAL A 119 7.14 -46.61 -4.88
C VAL A 119 7.22 -45.26 -4.18
N ARG A 120 7.14 -44.17 -4.94
CA ARG A 120 7.11 -42.79 -4.44
C ARG A 120 5.66 -42.31 -4.33
N LEU A 121 5.25 -41.97 -3.11
CA LEU A 121 3.91 -41.46 -2.82
C LEU A 121 3.93 -39.93 -2.75
N VAL A 122 3.06 -39.24 -3.47
CA VAL A 122 2.87 -37.78 -3.46
C VAL A 122 1.44 -37.46 -3.05
N ASP A 123 1.26 -36.96 -1.83
CA ASP A 123 -0.06 -36.56 -1.31
C ASP A 123 -0.45 -35.14 -1.74
N GLY A 124 -1.70 -34.74 -1.50
CA GLY A 124 -2.25 -33.46 -1.95
C GLY A 124 -1.51 -32.24 -1.38
N VAL A 125 -0.94 -32.35 -0.18
CA VAL A 125 -0.14 -31.28 0.44
C VAL A 125 1.19 -31.13 -0.29
N GLU A 126 1.86 -32.23 -0.60
CA GLU A 126 3.10 -32.22 -1.37
C GLU A 126 2.86 -31.80 -2.83
N LEU A 127 1.79 -32.29 -3.45
CA LEU A 127 1.37 -31.93 -4.80
C LEU A 127 1.15 -30.42 -4.93
N GLY A 128 0.46 -29.79 -3.97
CA GLY A 128 0.26 -28.34 -3.96
C GLY A 128 1.57 -27.55 -3.93
N LYS A 129 2.58 -28.04 -3.17
CA LYS A 129 3.92 -27.43 -3.15
C LYS A 129 4.62 -27.58 -4.49
N LEU A 130 4.62 -28.78 -5.05
CA LEU A 130 5.28 -29.06 -6.34
C LEU A 130 4.66 -28.24 -7.49
N LEU A 131 3.34 -28.06 -7.48
CA LEU A 131 2.64 -27.20 -8.44
C LEU A 131 3.03 -25.73 -8.25
N SER A 132 3.07 -25.23 -7.00
CA SER A 132 3.49 -23.84 -6.73
C SER A 132 4.96 -23.55 -7.10
N GLU A 133 5.83 -24.56 -7.04
CA GLU A 133 7.23 -24.42 -7.45
C GLU A 133 7.41 -24.41 -8.99
N TYR A 134 6.50 -25.06 -9.74
CA TYR A 134 6.44 -25.00 -11.20
C TYR A 134 5.85 -23.67 -11.68
N GLU A 135 4.90 -23.11 -10.95
CA GLU A 135 4.39 -21.74 -11.14
C GLU A 135 5.39 -20.66 -10.69
N LYS A 136 6.70 -20.89 -10.81
CA LYS A 136 7.65 -19.78 -10.82
C LYS A 136 7.30 -18.94 -12.05
N PRO A 137 6.80 -17.72 -11.86
CA PRO A 137 6.46 -16.87 -12.98
C PRO A 137 7.75 -16.49 -13.70
N GLU A 138 7.66 -16.39 -15.02
CA GLU A 138 8.67 -15.68 -15.80
C GLU A 138 8.87 -14.32 -15.15
N VAL A 139 10.08 -14.07 -14.64
CA VAL A 139 10.42 -12.77 -14.06
C VAL A 139 10.50 -11.82 -15.24
N GLU A 140 9.43 -11.09 -15.51
CA GLU A 140 9.44 -10.12 -16.60
C GLU A 140 10.21 -8.86 -16.19
N PHE A 141 9.98 -8.34 -14.96
CA PHE A 141 10.55 -7.05 -14.56
C PHE A 141 10.87 -6.93 -13.07
N ALA A 142 11.85 -6.08 -12.76
CA ALA A 142 12.13 -5.70 -11.40
C ALA A 142 12.63 -4.25 -11.31
N PHE A 143 12.31 -3.62 -10.19
CA PHE A 143 12.75 -2.26 -9.91
C PHE A 143 14.26 -2.22 -9.69
N LEU A 144 14.89 -1.14 -10.16
CA LEU A 144 16.32 -0.95 -10.01
C LEU A 144 16.66 -0.39 -8.63
N SER A 145 17.79 -0.80 -8.07
CA SER A 145 18.34 -0.17 -6.88
C SER A 145 19.27 0.98 -7.25
N ARG A 146 19.22 2.09 -6.49
CA ARG A 146 20.13 3.23 -6.68
C ARG A 146 21.52 3.00 -6.11
N PHE A 147 21.65 2.08 -5.15
CA PHE A 147 22.89 1.90 -4.41
C PHE A 147 23.71 0.76 -4.99
N THR A 148 25.03 0.98 -5.04
CA THR A 148 26.00 -0.11 -5.17
C THR A 148 26.19 -0.81 -3.83
N ASP A 149 26.67 -2.06 -3.86
CA ASP A 149 26.93 -2.82 -2.63
C ASP A 149 27.88 -2.09 -1.67
N GLU A 150 28.88 -1.37 -2.21
CA GLU A 150 29.78 -0.52 -1.41
C GLU A 150 29.06 0.62 -0.69
N GLU A 151 28.10 1.27 -1.35
CA GLU A 151 27.32 2.36 -0.78
C GLU A 151 26.37 1.85 0.31
N VAL A 152 25.82 0.64 0.15
CA VAL A 152 25.00 -0.03 1.16
C VAL A 152 25.81 -0.33 2.41
N VAL A 153 27.01 -0.90 2.25
CA VAL A 153 27.93 -1.16 3.37
C VAL A 153 28.28 0.15 4.09
N ARG A 154 28.56 1.22 3.33
CA ARG A 154 28.84 2.55 3.89
C ARG A 154 27.63 3.13 4.61
N TYR A 155 26.41 2.91 4.10
CA TYR A 155 25.17 3.35 4.73
C TYR A 155 24.99 2.71 6.11
N PHE A 156 25.06 1.37 6.20
CA PHE A 156 24.87 0.66 7.47
C PHE A 156 25.99 0.94 8.46
N LYS A 157 27.26 1.01 8.02
CA LYS A 157 28.39 1.44 8.87
C LYS A 157 28.26 2.90 9.32
N GLY A 158 27.71 3.77 8.47
CA GLY A 158 27.44 5.17 8.81
C GLY A 158 26.25 5.35 9.76
N GLY A 159 25.30 4.40 9.74
CA GLY A 159 24.16 4.31 10.64
C GLY A 159 24.56 4.16 12.11
N GLU A 160 25.69 3.50 12.40
CA GLU A 160 26.30 3.47 13.75
C GLU A 160 26.53 4.88 14.34
N LYS A 161 26.61 5.92 13.49
CA LYS A 161 26.84 7.31 13.90
C LYS A 161 25.58 8.20 13.92
N ARG A 162 24.43 7.74 13.42
CA ARG A 162 23.21 8.57 13.33
C ARG A 162 22.38 8.46 14.62
N LYS A 163 22.44 9.55 15.40
CA LYS A 163 21.93 9.71 16.75
C LYS A 163 20.42 9.99 16.78
N PHE A 164 19.71 9.33 17.69
CA PHE A 164 18.58 9.92 18.41
C PHE A 164 18.82 9.67 19.90
N LEU A 165 18.85 10.74 20.71
CA LEU A 165 18.96 10.68 22.18
C LEU A 165 20.18 9.97 22.82
N GLY A 166 21.36 10.04 22.20
CA GLY A 166 22.63 9.89 22.94
C GLY A 166 22.97 8.50 23.51
N ILE A 167 22.18 7.45 23.24
CA ILE A 167 22.51 6.07 23.63
C ILE A 167 23.25 5.39 22.47
N PRO A 168 24.51 4.97 22.64
CA PRO A 168 25.25 4.26 21.60
C PRO A 168 24.67 2.85 21.42
N SER A 169 24.02 2.61 20.27
CA SER A 169 23.66 1.26 19.83
C SER A 169 24.86 0.63 19.14
N THR A 170 25.81 0.09 19.91
CA THR A 170 26.98 -0.63 19.39
C THR A 170 26.60 -2.06 19.00
N GLY A 171 25.94 -2.21 17.85
CA GLY A 171 25.73 -3.52 17.23
C GLY A 171 26.77 -3.76 16.14
N LYS A 172 27.57 -4.83 16.22
CA LYS A 172 28.49 -5.20 15.14
C LYS A 172 27.66 -5.75 13.97
N ILE A 173 27.88 -5.24 12.75
CA ILE A 173 27.28 -5.80 11.55
C ILE A 173 27.79 -7.23 11.35
N GLU A 174 26.89 -8.21 11.30
CA GLU A 174 27.21 -9.60 11.00
C GLU A 174 27.09 -9.90 9.51
N GLU A 175 25.99 -9.45 8.90
CA GLU A 175 25.57 -9.87 7.56
C GLU A 175 24.72 -8.77 6.91
N ILE A 176 24.89 -8.59 5.60
CA ILE A 176 24.05 -7.72 4.78
C ILE A 176 23.62 -8.54 3.57
N ASP A 177 22.33 -8.82 3.48
CA ASP A 177 21.73 -9.57 2.37
C ASP A 177 20.99 -8.65 1.42
N LYS A 178 21.17 -8.85 0.11
CA LYS A 178 20.30 -8.29 -0.91
C LYS A 178 19.17 -9.26 -1.20
N ARG A 179 17.93 -8.80 -1.08
CA ARG A 179 16.71 -9.59 -1.25
C ARG A 179 15.70 -8.86 -2.11
N TYR A 180 14.71 -9.59 -2.58
CA TYR A 180 13.71 -9.08 -3.53
C TYR A 180 12.32 -9.40 -3.03
N ILE A 181 11.49 -8.37 -2.87
CA ILE A 181 10.08 -8.54 -2.50
C ILE A 181 9.29 -8.88 -3.76
N PRO A 182 8.49 -9.96 -3.77
CA PRO A 182 7.55 -10.23 -4.85
C PRO A 182 6.36 -9.28 -4.76
N LEU A 183 6.23 -8.35 -5.71
CA LEU A 183 5.09 -7.45 -5.80
C LEU A 183 4.11 -7.94 -6.86
N GLY A 184 2.86 -8.14 -6.47
CA GLY A 184 1.76 -8.26 -7.41
C GLY A 184 1.44 -6.90 -8.01
N HIS A 185 1.51 -6.79 -9.33
CA HIS A 185 1.17 -5.58 -10.08
C HIS A 185 -0.29 -5.67 -10.54
N PHE A 186 -1.11 -4.75 -10.06
CA PHE A 186 -2.52 -4.65 -10.40
C PHE A 186 -2.80 -3.33 -11.12
N SER A 187 -3.61 -3.36 -12.17
CA SER A 187 -4.08 -2.18 -12.87
C SER A 187 -5.54 -1.92 -12.51
N MET A 188 -5.84 -0.68 -12.13
CA MET A 188 -7.18 -0.21 -11.79
C MET A 188 -7.61 0.83 -12.81
N LYS A 189 -8.65 0.51 -13.59
CA LYS A 189 -9.22 1.39 -14.59
C LYS A 189 -10.55 1.94 -14.10
N ARG A 190 -10.66 3.26 -14.00
CA ARG A 190 -11.87 3.98 -13.62
C ARG A 190 -12.32 4.88 -14.76
N ILE A 191 -13.59 4.73 -15.14
CA ILE A 191 -14.25 5.56 -16.16
C ILE A 191 -15.10 6.59 -15.44
N THR A 192 -14.86 7.87 -15.67
CA THR A 192 -15.66 8.98 -15.12
C THR A 192 -16.05 9.92 -16.25
N GLY A 193 -17.29 9.78 -16.73
CA GLY A 193 -17.73 10.46 -17.96
C GLY A 193 -16.92 9.97 -19.17
N ASP A 194 -16.30 10.89 -19.90
CA ASP A 194 -15.44 10.59 -21.06
C ASP A 194 -13.95 10.38 -20.68
N LEU A 195 -13.58 10.56 -19.40
CA LEU A 195 -12.20 10.39 -18.93
C LEU A 195 -11.97 8.98 -18.42
N GLU A 196 -11.01 8.30 -19.04
CA GLU A 196 -10.45 7.04 -18.57
C GLU A 196 -9.20 7.33 -17.73
N THR A 197 -9.23 6.90 -16.47
CA THR A 197 -8.08 6.97 -15.57
C THR A 197 -7.60 5.57 -15.25
N VAL A 198 -6.31 5.32 -15.47
CA VAL A 198 -5.65 4.04 -15.16
C VAL A 198 -4.61 4.31 -14.09
N THR A 199 -4.65 3.54 -13.01
CA THR A 199 -3.71 3.64 -11.89
C THR A 199 -3.18 2.27 -11.55
N ASN A 200 -1.86 2.15 -11.41
CA ASN A 200 -1.24 0.91 -10.99
C ASN A 200 -1.11 0.83 -9.48
N LEU A 201 -1.20 -0.38 -8.96
CA LEU A 201 -1.09 -0.71 -7.54
C LEU A 201 -0.11 -1.86 -7.38
N TYR A 202 0.76 -1.77 -6.38
CA TYR A 202 1.74 -2.80 -6.07
C TYR A 202 1.51 -3.34 -4.66
N VAL A 203 1.28 -4.66 -4.55
CA VAL A 203 1.03 -5.34 -3.28
C VAL A 203 2.16 -6.33 -3.02
N ASP A 204 2.81 -6.24 -1.86
CA ASP A 204 3.77 -7.22 -1.39
C ASP A 204 3.07 -8.56 -1.10
N LEU A 205 3.34 -9.58 -1.91
CA LEU A 205 2.72 -10.89 -1.79
C LEU A 205 3.35 -11.77 -0.69
N ASN A 206 4.46 -11.35 -0.11
CA ASN A 206 5.02 -11.95 1.11
C ASN A 206 4.29 -11.42 2.36
N SER A 207 4.02 -10.12 2.43
CA SER A 207 3.50 -9.49 3.66
C SER A 207 2.03 -9.06 3.64
N GLY A 208 1.42 -8.94 2.46
CA GLY A 208 0.07 -8.42 2.23
C GLY A 208 -0.03 -6.89 2.26
N ASN A 209 1.10 -6.19 2.40
CA ASN A 209 1.13 -4.74 2.48
C ASN A 209 1.05 -4.10 1.08
N VAL A 210 0.32 -3.01 0.98
CA VAL A 210 0.24 -2.19 -0.23
C VAL A 210 1.32 -1.13 -0.17
N LEU A 211 2.13 -1.04 -1.21
CA LEU A 211 3.24 -0.09 -1.27
C LEU A 211 2.80 1.20 -1.96
N TYR A 212 3.20 2.33 -1.40
CA TYR A 212 3.00 3.65 -2.01
C TYR A 212 4.21 4.54 -1.79
N LEU A 213 4.33 5.59 -2.61
CA LEU A 213 5.40 6.58 -2.49
C LEU A 213 4.91 7.79 -1.70
N GLU A 214 5.66 8.19 -0.68
CA GLU A 214 5.50 9.47 0.02
C GLU A 214 6.86 10.20 -0.02
N GLU A 215 6.88 11.39 -0.62
CA GLU A 215 8.10 12.14 -0.93
C GLU A 215 9.11 11.34 -1.78
N ASN A 216 10.10 10.73 -1.14
CA ASN A 216 11.14 9.92 -1.76
C ASN A 216 11.36 8.58 -1.04
N ARG A 217 10.31 8.12 -0.33
CA ARG A 217 10.32 6.90 0.46
C ARG A 217 9.14 6.03 0.07
N ILE A 218 9.39 4.72 0.07
CA ILE A 218 8.35 3.72 -0.07
C ILE A 218 7.78 3.49 1.33
N GLU A 219 6.49 3.71 1.48
CA GLU A 219 5.72 3.47 2.69
C GLU A 219 4.79 2.26 2.47
N GLU A 220 4.31 1.67 3.57
CA GLU A 220 3.52 0.44 3.57
C GLU A 220 2.16 0.67 4.22
N ASP A 221 1.07 0.48 3.47
CA ASP A 221 -0.29 0.41 4.00
C ASP A 221 -0.69 -1.06 4.26
N LYS A 222 -1.35 -1.30 5.39
CA LYS A 222 -1.72 -2.64 5.88
C LYS A 222 -3.20 -2.98 5.64
N PHE A 223 -3.96 -2.14 4.94
CA PHE A 223 -5.42 -2.33 4.81
C PHE A 223 -5.77 -3.68 4.15
N ILE A 224 -5.08 -4.07 3.06
CA ILE A 224 -5.26 -5.36 2.39
C ILE A 224 -4.83 -6.51 3.32
N LYS A 225 -3.67 -6.39 3.97
CA LYS A 225 -3.20 -7.37 4.95
C LYS A 225 -4.24 -7.69 6.02
N LYS A 226 -4.87 -6.66 6.61
CA LYS A 226 -5.90 -6.83 7.65
C LYS A 226 -7.07 -7.70 7.17
N ILE A 227 -7.36 -7.68 5.87
CA ILE A 227 -8.42 -8.46 5.22
C ILE A 227 -7.92 -9.86 4.84
N LEU A 228 -6.72 -9.98 4.27
CA LEU A 228 -6.09 -11.25 3.92
C LEU A 228 -5.87 -12.17 5.13
N ASP A 229 -5.54 -11.60 6.29
CA ASP A 229 -5.29 -12.36 7.52
C ASP A 229 -6.56 -12.91 8.19
N LEU A 230 -7.74 -12.68 7.61
CA LEU A 230 -9.02 -13.16 8.13
C LEU A 230 -9.39 -14.55 7.59
N PRO A 231 -10.05 -15.40 8.40
CA PRO A 231 -10.69 -16.61 7.89
C PRO A 231 -11.69 -16.29 6.77
N GLU A 232 -11.87 -17.19 5.81
CA GLU A 232 -12.72 -16.98 4.62
C GLU A 232 -14.11 -16.42 4.93
N GLU A 233 -14.84 -17.03 5.87
CA GLU A 233 -16.17 -16.55 6.26
C GLU A 233 -16.15 -15.13 6.83
N SER A 234 -15.17 -14.81 7.68
CA SER A 234 -15.03 -13.46 8.27
C SER A 234 -14.63 -12.42 7.23
N ARG A 235 -13.76 -12.81 6.29
CA ARG A 235 -13.34 -12.00 5.15
C ARG A 235 -14.53 -11.68 4.25
N SER A 236 -15.37 -12.66 3.91
CA SER A 236 -16.56 -12.44 3.09
C SER A 236 -17.52 -11.44 3.74
N HIS A 237 -17.85 -11.64 5.02
CA HIS A 237 -18.75 -10.74 5.75
C HIS A 237 -18.21 -9.31 5.86
N LEU A 238 -16.90 -9.15 6.06
CA LEU A 238 -16.28 -7.84 6.09
C LEU A 238 -16.33 -7.15 4.72
N LEU A 239 -16.12 -7.89 3.64
CA LEU A 239 -16.21 -7.34 2.28
C LEU A 239 -17.66 -6.97 1.94
N ASP A 240 -18.65 -7.77 2.34
CA ASP A 240 -20.08 -7.44 2.20
C ASP A 240 -20.43 -6.14 2.94
N LEU A 241 -19.88 -5.96 4.15
CA LEU A 241 -20.01 -4.73 4.95
C LEU A 241 -19.35 -3.53 4.25
N MET A 242 -18.17 -3.71 3.66
CA MET A 242 -17.47 -2.64 2.94
C MET A 242 -18.19 -2.24 1.65
N GLU A 243 -18.87 -3.18 1.01
CA GLU A 243 -19.63 -2.98 -0.23
C GLU A 243 -20.98 -2.28 0.02
N HIS A 244 -21.67 -2.62 1.10
CA HIS A 244 -23.01 -2.10 1.43
C HIS A 244 -23.02 -0.98 2.48
N GLY A 245 -21.88 -0.68 3.12
CA GLY A 245 -21.70 0.42 4.08
C GLY A 245 -22.22 0.14 5.48
N GLU A 246 -23.50 -0.25 5.61
CA GLU A 246 -24.14 -0.62 6.88
C GLU A 246 -24.98 -1.89 6.71
N LEU A 247 -24.85 -2.85 7.61
CA LEU A 247 -25.71 -4.03 7.66
C LEU A 247 -26.38 -4.15 9.04
N ASP A 248 -27.62 -4.64 9.04
CA ASP A 248 -28.31 -4.98 10.28
C ASP A 248 -27.59 -6.15 10.97
N TYR A 249 -27.39 -6.03 12.27
CA TYR A 249 -26.77 -7.04 13.14
C TYR A 249 -27.44 -8.42 13.02
N GLU A 250 -28.70 -8.47 12.59
CA GLU A 250 -29.43 -9.72 12.41
C GLU A 250 -28.92 -10.57 11.24
N HIS A 251 -28.35 -9.94 10.20
CA HIS A 251 -27.76 -10.61 9.02
C HIS A 251 -26.35 -11.12 9.27
N LEU A 252 -25.72 -10.72 10.38
CA LEU A 252 -24.36 -11.07 10.75
C LEU A 252 -24.38 -11.71 12.16
N LYS A 253 -24.60 -13.02 12.25
CA LYS A 253 -24.59 -13.75 13.52
C LYS A 253 -23.52 -14.84 13.52
N GLY A 254 -22.80 -14.98 14.64
CA GLY A 254 -21.91 -16.11 14.90
C GLY A 254 -20.43 -15.75 15.01
N LYS A 255 -19.59 -16.79 15.02
CA LYS A 255 -18.13 -16.70 15.18
C LYS A 255 -17.43 -15.65 14.28
N PRO A 256 -17.86 -15.41 13.02
CA PRO A 256 -17.22 -14.41 12.17
C PRO A 256 -17.30 -12.97 12.72
N LEU A 257 -18.44 -12.58 13.29
CA LEU A 257 -18.62 -11.24 13.85
C LEU A 257 -17.75 -11.03 15.09
N ASP A 258 -17.67 -12.04 15.98
CA ASP A 258 -16.81 -12.00 17.16
C ASP A 258 -15.32 -11.81 16.79
N ILE A 259 -14.89 -12.40 15.67
CA ILE A 259 -13.52 -12.27 15.16
C ILE A 259 -13.28 -10.85 14.65
N LEU A 260 -14.23 -10.28 13.90
CA LEU A 260 -14.14 -8.91 13.37
C LEU A 260 -14.14 -7.87 14.49
N GLU A 261 -14.99 -8.05 15.51
CA GLU A 261 -15.06 -7.15 16.67
C GLU A 261 -13.78 -7.23 17.53
N LYS A 262 -13.29 -8.44 17.83
CA LYS A 262 -12.03 -8.63 18.58
C LYS A 262 -10.81 -8.06 17.87
N ARG A 263 -10.80 -8.07 16.53
CA ARG A 263 -9.75 -7.45 15.72
C ARG A 263 -9.96 -5.95 15.52
N GLY A 264 -11.04 -5.38 16.05
CA GLY A 264 -11.36 -3.95 15.96
C GLY A 264 -11.65 -3.47 14.54
N LEU A 265 -12.14 -4.37 13.66
CA LEU A 265 -12.43 -4.08 12.24
C LEU A 265 -13.87 -3.62 11.99
N ILE A 266 -14.73 -3.68 13.02
CA ILE A 266 -16.12 -3.25 12.98
C ILE A 266 -16.49 -2.47 14.24
N GLY A 267 -17.42 -1.54 14.11
CA GLY A 267 -18.07 -0.81 15.21
C GLY A 267 -19.58 -1.08 15.21
N ILE A 268 -20.15 -1.27 16.41
CA ILE A 268 -21.57 -1.52 16.59
C ILE A 268 -22.22 -0.23 17.13
N ARG A 269 -23.17 0.34 16.39
CA ARG A 269 -23.98 1.48 16.86
C ARG A 269 -25.38 1.00 17.24
N GLU A 270 -25.82 1.37 18.45
CA GLU A 270 -27.20 1.24 18.89
C GLU A 270 -27.97 2.51 18.53
N ARG A 271 -29.02 2.38 17.71
CA ARG A 271 -29.89 3.50 17.35
C ARG A 271 -30.62 3.99 18.62
N GLY A 272 -30.26 5.18 19.12
CA GLY A 272 -30.96 5.85 20.22
C GLY A 272 -30.13 6.33 21.43
N ARG A 273 -28.80 6.27 21.40
CA ARG A 273 -27.96 6.88 22.45
C ARG A 273 -27.32 8.16 21.92
N GLY A 274 -27.80 9.31 22.40
CA GLY A 274 -27.21 10.61 22.07
C GLY A 274 -25.73 10.65 22.45
N GLY A 275 -24.86 10.78 21.45
CA GLY A 275 -23.44 11.07 21.66
C GLY A 275 -23.27 12.42 22.31
N SER A 276 -22.14 12.61 23.00
CA SER A 276 -21.79 13.89 23.60
C SER A 276 -21.75 14.98 22.52
N ILE A 277 -22.14 16.21 22.85
CA ILE A 277 -22.07 17.36 21.94
C ILE A 277 -20.65 17.54 21.37
N LEU A 278 -19.63 17.09 22.12
CA LEU A 278 -18.24 17.05 21.68
C LEU A 278 -18.00 16.04 20.55
N ASP A 279 -18.61 14.86 20.59
CA ASP A 279 -18.50 13.85 19.52
C ASP A 279 -19.21 14.34 18.25
N ILE A 280 -20.33 15.05 18.42
CA ILE A 280 -21.08 15.68 17.33
C ILE A 280 -20.25 16.80 16.71
N LEU A 281 -19.61 17.66 17.49
CA LEU A 281 -18.76 18.75 16.99
C LEU A 281 -17.47 18.24 16.33
N THR A 282 -16.86 17.18 16.84
CA THR A 282 -15.70 16.56 16.18
C THR A 282 -16.10 15.86 14.90
N ASP A 283 -17.24 15.16 14.87
CA ASP A 283 -17.76 14.56 13.64
C ASP A 283 -18.16 15.67 12.63
N GLU A 284 -18.74 16.79 13.06
CA GLU A 284 -19.13 17.91 12.16
C GLU A 284 -17.93 18.65 11.57
N ILE A 285 -16.86 18.87 12.32
CA ILE A 285 -15.64 19.51 11.79
C ILE A 285 -14.93 18.56 10.81
N THR A 286 -14.87 17.27 11.12
CA THR A 286 -14.23 16.27 10.27
C THR A 286 -15.09 15.99 9.02
N SER A 287 -16.41 15.98 9.17
CA SER A 287 -17.38 15.81 8.08
C SER A 287 -17.51 17.07 7.23
N THR A 288 -17.37 18.28 7.76
CA THR A 288 -17.39 19.51 6.93
C THR A 288 -16.16 19.56 6.01
N ILE A 289 -15.03 19.03 6.46
CA ILE A 289 -13.80 18.90 5.65
C ILE A 289 -13.93 17.79 4.59
N THR A 290 -14.68 16.71 4.86
CA THR A 290 -14.92 15.62 3.87
C THR A 290 -16.10 15.89 2.94
N ILE A 291 -17.19 16.46 3.42
CA ILE A 291 -18.41 16.80 2.67
C ILE A 291 -18.14 17.96 1.69
N ALA A 292 -17.26 18.90 2.04
CA ALA A 292 -16.79 19.91 1.09
C ALA A 292 -16.07 19.32 -0.13
N THR A 293 -15.69 18.03 -0.09
CA THR A 293 -15.03 17.34 -1.21
C THR A 293 -15.95 16.41 -2.01
N SER A 294 -17.16 16.08 -1.53
CA SER A 294 -18.04 15.10 -2.20
C SER A 294 -19.43 15.61 -2.63
N GLU A 295 -19.93 16.76 -2.17
CA GLU A 295 -21.30 17.20 -2.48
C GLU A 295 -21.41 18.60 -3.12
N LEU A 296 -20.74 18.81 -4.26
CA LEU A 296 -21.01 19.98 -5.12
C LEU A 296 -21.64 19.63 -6.48
N THR A 297 -22.16 18.41 -6.61
CA THR A 297 -22.94 17.98 -7.78
C THR A 297 -24.03 17.01 -7.37
N THR A 298 -25.21 17.53 -7.02
CA THR A 298 -26.54 17.12 -7.54
C THR A 298 -27.63 17.69 -6.65
N ALA A 299 -28.62 18.29 -7.29
CA ALA A 299 -29.77 18.91 -6.65
C ALA A 299 -30.87 17.90 -6.38
N THR A 300 -31.72 18.26 -5.42
CA THR A 300 -33.11 17.84 -5.16
C THR A 300 -33.35 16.42 -4.67
N HIS A 301 -33.86 16.30 -3.44
CA HIS A 301 -35.01 15.43 -3.16
C HIS A 301 -35.85 15.94 -1.97
N LYS A 302 -37.17 15.94 -2.19
CA LYS A 302 -38.21 16.32 -1.24
C LYS A 302 -38.24 15.37 -0.03
N THR A 303 -38.33 15.94 1.17
CA THR A 303 -38.65 15.24 2.42
C THR A 303 -40.08 14.71 2.44
N PRO A 304 -40.33 13.41 2.69
CA PRO A 304 -41.64 12.93 3.10
C PRO A 304 -41.83 13.08 4.62
N THR A 305 -43.06 13.40 5.01
CA THR A 305 -43.55 13.50 6.38
C THR A 305 -43.49 12.15 7.12
N PRO A 306 -43.26 12.14 8.44
CA PRO A 306 -43.06 10.91 9.21
C PRO A 306 -44.41 10.27 9.55
N VAL A 307 -44.62 9.04 9.08
CA VAL A 307 -45.66 8.14 9.61
C VAL A 307 -45.01 7.24 10.65
N GLU A 308 -45.56 7.26 11.87
CA GLU A 308 -45.23 6.38 12.98
C GLU A 308 -45.15 4.91 12.55
N ARG A 309 -43.94 4.33 12.65
CA ARG A 309 -43.75 2.88 12.74
C ARG A 309 -42.84 2.59 13.92
N ALA A 310 -43.27 1.63 14.74
CA ALA A 310 -42.61 1.15 15.94
C ALA A 310 -41.10 0.96 15.73
N ILE A 311 -40.30 1.62 16.57
CA ILE A 311 -38.84 1.54 16.55
C ILE A 311 -38.44 0.17 17.08
N VAL A 312 -38.26 -0.79 16.18
CA VAL A 312 -37.43 -1.97 16.45
C VAL A 312 -36.01 -1.44 16.60
N LYS A 313 -35.39 -1.66 17.78
CA LYS A 313 -33.98 -1.32 18.03
C LYS A 313 -33.11 -2.26 17.20
N SER A 314 -32.91 -1.99 15.92
CA SER A 314 -31.91 -2.69 15.13
C SER A 314 -30.52 -2.14 15.49
N LYS A 315 -29.61 -3.06 15.84
CA LYS A 315 -28.18 -2.75 15.95
C LYS A 315 -27.62 -2.71 14.54
N GLN A 316 -26.86 -1.67 14.20
CA GLN A 316 -26.18 -1.59 12.91
C GLN A 316 -24.68 -1.82 13.11
N VAL A 317 -24.07 -2.51 12.15
CA VAL A 317 -22.64 -2.80 12.13
C VAL A 317 -22.02 -2.01 10.98
N ARG A 318 -20.90 -1.32 11.26
CA ARG A 318 -20.11 -0.57 10.27
C ARG A 318 -18.65 -0.99 10.34
N THR A 319 -17.96 -0.99 9.21
CA THR A 319 -16.50 -1.21 9.16
C THR A 319 -15.73 -0.03 9.77
N THR A 320 -14.60 -0.32 10.41
CA THR A 320 -13.62 0.67 10.90
C THR A 320 -12.37 0.72 10.02
N ILE A 321 -12.30 -0.09 8.96
CA ILE A 321 -11.19 -0.08 8.02
C ILE A 321 -11.34 1.10 7.08
N ASP A 322 -10.39 2.02 7.13
CA ASP A 322 -10.27 3.10 6.15
C ASP A 322 -9.78 2.53 4.82
N LYS A 323 -10.61 2.67 3.78
CA LYS A 323 -10.26 2.37 2.39
C LYS A 323 -9.43 3.54 1.84
N PRO A 324 -8.14 3.36 1.48
CA PRO A 324 -7.35 4.44 0.92
C PRO A 324 -7.89 4.84 -0.47
N ALA A 325 -7.86 6.13 -0.76
CA ALA A 325 -8.11 6.63 -2.10
C ALA A 325 -6.85 6.39 -2.95
N ILE A 326 -6.91 5.38 -3.83
CA ILE A 326 -5.81 5.06 -4.74
C ILE A 326 -5.64 6.22 -5.74
N ASP A 327 -4.45 6.81 -5.73
CA ASP A 327 -4.01 7.85 -6.65
C ASP A 327 -2.61 7.51 -7.17
N THR A 328 -2.02 8.41 -7.95
CA THR A 328 -0.72 8.21 -8.59
C THR A 328 0.39 7.83 -7.61
N SER A 329 0.27 8.13 -6.31
CA SER A 329 1.26 7.72 -5.29
C SER A 329 1.45 6.20 -5.17
N PHE A 330 0.43 5.42 -5.50
CA PHE A 330 0.46 3.96 -5.48
C PHE A 330 1.10 3.35 -6.74
N ASP A 331 1.24 4.14 -7.81
CA ASP A 331 1.91 3.71 -9.04
C ASP A 331 3.43 3.84 -8.89
N LEU A 332 4.04 2.84 -8.24
CA LEU A 332 5.49 2.78 -8.10
C LEU A 332 6.23 2.78 -9.45
N GLY A 333 5.62 2.16 -10.48
CA GLY A 333 6.13 2.14 -11.85
C GLY A 333 6.21 3.52 -12.49
N HIS A 334 5.38 4.46 -12.06
CA HIS A 334 5.47 5.86 -12.47
C HIS A 334 6.78 6.51 -12.00
N PHE A 335 7.25 6.21 -10.79
CA PHE A 335 8.39 6.91 -10.15
C PHE A 335 9.72 6.16 -10.19
N ILE A 336 9.70 4.84 -10.23
CA ILE A 336 10.89 3.99 -10.09
C ILE A 336 11.28 3.44 -11.46
N GLU A 337 12.58 3.41 -11.74
CA GLU A 337 13.10 2.75 -12.94
C GLU A 337 13.01 1.22 -12.77
N SER A 338 12.51 0.53 -13.79
CA SER A 338 12.48 -0.91 -13.88
C SER A 338 13.37 -1.41 -15.03
N ALA A 339 13.83 -2.65 -14.93
CA ALA A 339 14.50 -3.36 -16.01
C ALA A 339 14.10 -4.83 -15.96
N GLU A 340 14.28 -5.51 -17.09
CA GLU A 340 14.33 -6.98 -17.12
C GLU A 340 15.53 -7.43 -16.27
N ILE A 341 15.33 -8.45 -15.43
CA ILE A 341 16.37 -8.93 -14.51
C ILE A 341 16.70 -10.39 -14.81
N ASP A 342 18.00 -10.68 -14.76
CA ASP A 342 18.56 -12.04 -14.78
C ASP A 342 17.99 -12.89 -13.63
N PRO A 343 17.45 -14.10 -13.88
CA PRO A 343 16.83 -14.97 -12.87
C PRO A 343 17.70 -15.39 -11.66
N SER A 344 18.93 -14.91 -11.56
CA SER A 344 19.91 -15.26 -10.50
C SER A 344 19.67 -14.62 -9.12
N PHE A 345 18.55 -13.93 -8.88
CA PHE A 345 18.27 -13.31 -7.58
C PHE A 345 17.45 -14.19 -6.62
N THR A 346 17.49 -13.86 -5.33
CA THR A 346 16.75 -14.56 -4.28
C THR A 346 15.50 -13.75 -3.86
N PRO A 347 14.29 -14.13 -4.34
CA PRO A 347 13.06 -13.53 -3.87
C PRO A 347 12.69 -14.00 -2.47
N ASP A 348 12.00 -13.15 -1.73
CA ASP A 348 11.27 -13.55 -0.54
C ASP A 348 10.10 -14.49 -0.90
N PRO A 349 9.66 -15.36 0.03
CA PRO A 349 8.58 -16.30 -0.23
C PRO A 349 7.26 -15.56 -0.51
N ILE A 350 6.43 -16.15 -1.37
CA ILE A 350 5.07 -15.70 -1.64
C ILE A 350 4.14 -16.39 -0.62
N ASN A 351 3.49 -15.60 0.24
CA ASN A 351 2.57 -16.12 1.25
C ASN A 351 1.10 -15.90 0.88
N TYR A 352 0.81 -14.93 0.01
CA TYR A 352 -0.55 -14.61 -0.45
C TYR A 352 -0.64 -14.78 -1.97
N SER A 353 -1.71 -15.42 -2.43
CA SER A 353 -1.99 -15.57 -3.86
C SER A 353 -2.38 -14.23 -4.49
N SER A 354 -1.91 -13.97 -5.72
CA SER A 354 -2.32 -12.80 -6.50
C SER A 354 -3.81 -12.82 -6.83
N GLU A 355 -4.42 -13.99 -6.96
CA GLU A 355 -5.86 -14.16 -7.20
C GLU A 355 -6.71 -13.71 -6.00
N ASP A 356 -6.28 -14.06 -4.78
CA ASP A 356 -6.93 -13.63 -3.54
C ASP A 356 -6.91 -12.10 -3.42
N VAL A 357 -5.74 -11.50 -3.70
CA VAL A 357 -5.57 -10.04 -3.71
C VAL A 357 -6.46 -9.40 -4.78
N LEU A 358 -6.49 -9.95 -5.99
CA LEU A 358 -7.33 -9.47 -7.08
C LEU A 358 -8.82 -9.49 -6.71
N ASN A 359 -9.29 -10.57 -6.11
CA ASN A 359 -10.68 -10.73 -5.68
C ASN A 359 -11.05 -9.70 -4.61
N ILE A 360 -10.18 -9.47 -3.64
CA ILE A 360 -10.38 -8.43 -2.61
C ILE A 360 -10.45 -7.04 -3.25
N LEU A 361 -9.51 -6.71 -4.13
CA LEU A 361 -9.46 -5.39 -4.78
C LEU A 361 -10.71 -5.12 -5.63
N LYS A 362 -11.18 -6.12 -6.40
CA LYS A 362 -12.42 -6.00 -7.19
C LYS A 362 -13.65 -5.71 -6.33
N ARG A 363 -13.72 -6.28 -5.12
CA ARG A 363 -14.84 -6.05 -4.20
C ARG A 363 -14.76 -4.70 -3.50
N ILE A 364 -13.57 -4.31 -3.06
CA ILE A 364 -13.35 -3.03 -2.34
C ILE A 364 -13.49 -1.83 -3.29
N TYR A 365 -13.07 -1.99 -4.54
CA TYR A 365 -13.12 -0.96 -5.58
C TYR A 365 -14.03 -1.41 -6.72
N SER A 366 -15.27 -1.75 -6.39
CA SER A 366 -16.28 -2.20 -7.36
C SER A 366 -16.58 -1.16 -8.45
N GLU A 367 -16.25 0.11 -8.20
CA GLU A 367 -16.31 1.18 -9.19
C GLU A 367 -15.19 1.16 -10.24
N CYS A 368 -14.20 0.27 -10.11
CA CYS A 368 -13.04 0.17 -10.99
C CYS A 368 -12.95 -1.22 -11.64
N GLU A 369 -12.52 -1.27 -12.90
CA GLU A 369 -12.10 -2.50 -13.53
C GLU A 369 -10.66 -2.84 -13.05
N VAL A 370 -10.53 -3.89 -12.23
CA VAL A 370 -9.24 -4.32 -11.68
C VAL A 370 -8.74 -5.57 -12.38
N SER A 371 -7.49 -5.53 -12.83
CA SER A 371 -6.80 -6.65 -13.49
C SER A 371 -5.41 -6.89 -12.90
N PHE A 372 -4.97 -8.14 -12.89
CA PHE A 372 -3.60 -8.51 -12.54
C PHE A 372 -2.74 -8.45 -13.81
N GLN A 373 -1.62 -7.73 -13.74
CA GLN A 373 -0.73 -7.47 -14.88
C GLN A 373 0.51 -8.37 -14.85
N GLY A 374 0.90 -8.87 -13.68
CA GLY A 374 2.08 -9.71 -13.52
C GLY A 374 2.77 -9.47 -12.19
N MET A 375 3.99 -9.96 -12.05
CA MET A 375 4.80 -9.71 -10.87
C MET A 375 6.03 -8.87 -11.18
N THR A 376 6.31 -7.95 -10.27
CA THR A 376 7.50 -7.10 -10.30
C THR A 376 8.28 -7.31 -9.00
N TYR A 377 9.60 -7.35 -9.06
CA TYR A 377 10.39 -7.51 -7.85
C TYR A 377 11.01 -6.20 -7.36
N LEU A 378 10.90 -5.92 -6.06
CA LEU A 378 11.50 -4.74 -5.44
C LEU A 378 12.75 -5.12 -4.63
N PRO A 379 13.96 -4.67 -5.04
CA PRO A 379 15.16 -4.95 -4.28
C PRO A 379 15.20 -4.17 -2.96
N TYR A 380 15.64 -4.84 -1.91
CA TYR A 380 15.95 -4.24 -0.61
C TYR A 380 17.16 -4.90 0.02
N TYR A 381 17.80 -4.19 0.95
CA TYR A 381 18.94 -4.72 1.71
C TYR A 381 18.53 -4.98 3.15
N LYS A 382 18.89 -6.14 3.68
CA LYS A 382 18.63 -6.56 5.06
C LYS A 382 19.95 -6.68 5.82
N CYS A 383 20.17 -5.80 6.80
CA CYS A 383 21.35 -5.83 7.65
C CYS A 383 21.03 -6.51 8.98
N LYS A 384 21.89 -7.41 9.44
CA LYS A 384 21.83 -8.10 10.73
C LYS A 384 22.90 -7.53 11.66
N TYR A 385 22.48 -7.04 12.82
CA TYR A 385 23.37 -6.56 13.88
C TYR A 385 23.41 -7.53 15.06
N ALA A 386 24.61 -7.82 15.54
CA ALA A 386 24.84 -8.49 16.81
C ALA A 386 25.11 -7.48 17.92
N SER A 387 24.23 -7.46 18.93
CA SER A 387 24.51 -6.79 20.19
C SER A 387 25.05 -7.81 21.20
N GLY A 388 25.99 -7.39 22.06
CA GLY A 388 26.70 -8.25 23.02
C GLY A 388 25.81 -9.02 24.02
N ALA A 389 24.51 -8.76 24.03
CA ALA A 389 23.53 -9.48 24.83
C ALA A 389 22.46 -10.16 23.94
N ARG A 390 22.77 -11.28 23.25
CA ARG A 390 21.84 -12.22 22.56
C ARG A 390 20.68 -11.64 21.68
N ILE A 391 20.61 -10.34 21.49
CA ILE A 391 19.54 -9.65 20.77
C ILE A 391 20.09 -9.35 19.39
N THR A 392 19.64 -10.13 18.42
CA THR A 392 19.81 -9.86 16.99
C THR A 392 18.79 -8.82 16.54
N ARG A 393 19.28 -7.72 15.96
CA ARG A 393 18.43 -6.69 15.35
C ARG A 393 18.58 -6.77 13.84
N PHE A 394 17.46 -6.65 13.12
CA PHE A 394 17.46 -6.52 11.66
C PHE A 394 17.04 -5.11 11.26
N GLU A 395 17.67 -4.59 10.21
CA GLU A 395 17.31 -3.32 9.59
C GLU A 395 17.11 -3.54 8.09
N ARG A 396 16.01 -3.01 7.54
CA ARG A 396 15.70 -3.07 6.11
C ARG A 396 15.95 -1.71 5.48
N LEU A 397 16.53 -1.71 4.28
CA LEU A 397 16.79 -0.52 3.50
C LEU A 397 16.18 -0.67 2.11
N PHE A 398 15.16 0.14 1.84
CA PHE A 398 14.67 0.37 0.48
C PHE A 398 15.52 1.45 -0.18
N ALA A 399 16.06 1.14 -1.35
CA ALA A 399 16.89 2.06 -2.10
C ALA A 399 16.57 1.97 -3.59
N PRO A 400 15.35 2.31 -4.01
CA PRO A 400 14.97 2.31 -5.42
C PRO A 400 15.72 3.38 -6.19
N LYS A 401 15.97 3.13 -7.47
CA LYS A 401 16.46 4.10 -8.44
C LYS A 401 15.28 4.85 -9.02
N PHE A 402 15.07 6.07 -8.54
CA PHE A 402 14.00 6.92 -9.04
C PHE A 402 14.32 7.50 -10.41
N LYS A 403 13.27 7.72 -11.20
CA LYS A 403 13.35 8.40 -12.51
C LYS A 403 13.85 9.84 -12.37
N PRO A 404 14.40 10.45 -13.43
CA PRO A 404 15.09 11.74 -13.36
C PRO A 404 14.27 12.92 -12.82
N PHE A 405 12.94 12.88 -12.95
CA PHE A 405 12.06 13.94 -12.45
C PHE A 405 11.92 13.94 -10.92
N VAL A 406 12.25 12.83 -10.25
CA VAL A 406 12.26 12.75 -8.79
C VAL A 406 13.57 13.37 -8.26
N PRO A 407 13.52 14.39 -7.41
CA PRO A 407 14.70 15.10 -6.95
C PRO A 407 15.59 14.23 -6.07
N LYS A 408 16.90 14.36 -6.28
CA LYS A 408 17.90 13.62 -5.51
C LYS A 408 17.79 13.93 -4.01
N PRO A 409 17.93 12.94 -3.11
CA PRO A 409 17.85 13.15 -1.66
C PRO A 409 18.83 14.19 -1.08
N ALA A 410 19.94 14.49 -1.77
CA ALA A 410 20.87 15.53 -1.36
C ALA A 410 20.29 16.95 -1.49
N MET A 411 19.35 17.15 -2.42
CA MET A 411 18.68 18.43 -2.65
C MET A 411 17.79 18.84 -1.46
N TYR A 412 17.27 17.84 -0.75
CA TYR A 412 16.51 17.98 0.49
C TYR A 412 17.38 18.28 1.74
N ARG A 413 18.70 18.52 1.61
CA ARG A 413 19.58 18.80 2.77
C ARG A 413 20.18 20.21 2.81
N GLY A 414 19.68 21.14 1.99
CA GLY A 414 20.17 22.51 1.91
C GLY A 414 19.18 23.57 2.38
N ILE A 415 19.46 24.83 2.02
CA ILE A 415 18.60 26.00 2.30
C ILE A 415 17.16 25.82 1.78
N TYR A 416 16.98 25.12 0.66
CA TYR A 416 15.67 24.80 0.11
C TYR A 416 14.84 23.91 1.02
N SER A 417 15.48 22.99 1.77
CA SER A 417 14.78 22.16 2.75
C SER A 417 14.35 22.96 3.97
N LEU A 418 15.15 23.96 4.37
CA LEU A 418 14.79 24.86 5.46
C LEU A 418 13.57 25.69 5.07
N ILE A 419 13.58 26.27 3.86
CA ILE A 419 12.45 27.02 3.31
C ILE A 419 11.21 26.12 3.12
N ASP A 420 11.40 24.87 2.69
CA ASP A 420 10.30 23.90 2.57
C ASP A 420 9.71 23.50 3.92
N ARG A 421 10.54 23.38 4.96
CA ARG A 421 10.14 22.92 6.28
C ARG A 421 9.61 24.04 7.17
N PHE A 422 10.13 25.25 6.99
CA PHE A 422 9.79 26.43 7.78
C PHE A 422 9.56 27.64 6.85
N PRO A 423 8.51 27.60 6.03
CA PRO A 423 8.25 28.61 5.02
C PRO A 423 7.99 30.01 5.60
N ALA A 424 7.56 30.11 6.85
CA ALA A 424 7.25 31.39 7.49
C ALA A 424 8.48 32.11 8.06
N ILE A 425 9.54 31.39 8.45
CA ILE A 425 10.64 31.96 9.25
C ILE A 425 11.28 33.20 8.61
N PRO A 426 11.66 33.19 7.30
CA PRO A 426 12.29 34.36 6.69
C PRO A 426 11.41 35.63 6.77
N TYR A 427 10.10 35.48 6.56
CA TYR A 427 9.15 36.59 6.62
C TYR A 427 8.91 37.09 8.03
N LEU A 428 8.87 36.19 9.02
CA LEU A 428 8.73 36.58 10.44
C LEU A 428 9.96 37.37 10.93
N VAL A 429 11.17 36.96 10.53
CA VAL A 429 12.40 37.69 10.87
C VAL A 429 12.39 39.10 10.27
N ILE A 430 12.00 39.20 9.00
CA ILE A 430 11.88 40.48 8.30
C ILE A 430 10.80 41.36 8.91
N GLY A 431 9.63 40.79 9.23
CA GLY A 431 8.53 41.49 9.90
C GLY A 431 8.93 41.99 11.28
N LEU A 432 9.62 41.18 12.08
CA LEU A 432 10.13 41.62 13.38
C LEU A 432 11.15 42.76 13.22
N GLY A 433 12.03 42.68 12.22
CA GLY A 433 12.94 43.77 11.88
C GLY A 433 12.21 45.07 11.52
N TYR A 434 11.17 44.98 10.70
CA TYR A 434 10.33 46.13 10.32
C TYR A 434 9.63 46.75 11.54
N LEU A 435 9.09 45.92 12.45
CA LEU A 435 8.49 46.37 13.71
C LEU A 435 9.50 47.15 14.58
N LEU A 436 10.70 46.58 14.77
CA LEU A 436 11.74 47.18 15.61
C LEU A 436 12.29 48.49 15.05
N LEU A 437 12.34 48.64 13.72
CA LEU A 437 12.84 49.85 13.07
C LEU A 437 11.82 51.00 13.05
N ASN A 438 10.53 50.73 13.25
CA ASN A 438 9.44 51.71 13.14
C ASN A 438 8.62 51.82 14.44
N LEU A 439 9.25 51.60 15.60
CA LEU A 439 8.59 51.69 16.91
C LEU A 439 8.02 53.08 17.20
N ASP A 440 8.51 54.12 16.53
CA ASP A 440 8.02 55.50 16.59
C ASP A 440 6.66 55.69 15.92
N LYS A 441 6.24 54.75 15.04
CA LYS A 441 4.97 54.78 14.29
C LYS A 441 4.16 53.52 14.53
N LEU A 442 3.99 53.17 15.80
CA LEU A 442 3.44 51.88 16.19
C LEU A 442 2.03 51.61 15.64
N GLU A 443 1.16 52.62 15.59
CA GLU A 443 -0.21 52.48 15.04
C GLU A 443 -0.18 52.12 13.55
N ASP A 444 0.58 52.84 12.72
CA ASP A 444 0.74 52.54 11.29
C ASP A 444 1.31 51.13 11.07
N VAL A 445 2.29 50.74 11.89
CA VAL A 445 2.93 49.43 11.81
C VAL A 445 1.97 48.30 12.19
N ILE A 446 1.17 48.49 13.23
CA ILE A 446 0.10 47.55 13.63
C ILE A 446 -0.91 47.41 12.50
N HIS A 447 -1.32 48.51 11.89
CA HIS A 447 -2.22 48.50 10.74
C HIS A 447 -1.65 47.67 9.57
N VAL A 448 -0.38 47.89 9.21
CA VAL A 448 0.30 47.10 8.16
C VAL A 448 0.29 45.60 8.47
N PHE A 449 0.61 45.20 9.72
CA PHE A 449 0.59 43.77 10.09
C PHE A 449 -0.83 43.19 10.13
N SER A 450 -1.82 43.97 10.55
CA SER A 450 -3.24 43.60 10.50
C SER A 450 -3.68 43.32 9.06
N SER A 451 -3.39 44.24 8.13
CA SER A 451 -3.68 44.06 6.70
C SER A 451 -2.91 42.87 6.09
N ALA A 452 -1.65 42.66 6.49
CA ALA A 452 -0.86 41.51 6.06
C ALA A 452 -1.45 40.17 6.55
N PHE A 453 -2.02 40.13 7.75
CA PHE A 453 -2.72 38.95 8.25
C PHE A 453 -4.02 38.66 7.49
N ILE A 454 -4.79 39.70 7.15
CA ILE A 454 -5.99 39.56 6.30
C ILE A 454 -5.60 39.02 4.93
N PHE A 455 -4.56 39.58 4.31
CA PHE A 455 -3.99 39.07 3.06
C PHE A 455 -3.62 37.58 3.17
N LEU A 456 -2.87 37.19 4.21
CA LEU A 456 -2.44 35.81 4.40
C LEU A 456 -3.64 34.86 4.55
N SER A 457 -4.66 35.29 5.30
CA SER A 457 -5.89 34.52 5.48
C SER A 457 -6.63 34.33 4.16
N MET A 458 -6.78 35.38 3.36
CA MET A 458 -7.36 35.30 2.02
C MET A 458 -6.55 34.38 1.10
N ALA A 459 -5.22 34.52 1.13
CA ALA A 459 -4.29 33.70 0.34
C ALA A 459 -4.43 32.20 0.64
N VAL A 460 -4.54 31.83 1.92
CA VAL A 460 -4.73 30.44 2.35
C VAL A 460 -6.12 29.93 1.94
N VAL A 461 -7.19 30.68 2.22
CA VAL A 461 -8.56 30.27 1.89
C VAL A 461 -8.75 30.09 0.38
N ILE A 462 -8.35 31.09 -0.42
CA ILE A 462 -8.43 31.01 -1.88
C ILE A 462 -7.54 29.88 -2.40
N GLY A 463 -6.32 29.74 -1.87
CA GLY A 463 -5.42 28.65 -2.24
C GLY A 463 -6.01 27.26 -2.01
N ILE A 464 -6.71 27.05 -0.88
CA ILE A 464 -7.41 25.81 -0.56
C ILE A 464 -8.59 25.58 -1.51
N ILE A 465 -9.41 26.61 -1.77
CA ILE A 465 -10.54 26.53 -2.70
C ILE A 465 -10.05 26.12 -4.10
N LEU A 466 -9.00 26.77 -4.61
CA LEU A 466 -8.44 26.45 -5.92
C LEU A 466 -7.87 25.01 -5.96
N LYS A 467 -7.27 24.52 -4.87
CA LYS A 467 -6.86 23.11 -4.77
C LYS A 467 -8.04 22.15 -4.90
N VAL A 468 -9.14 22.44 -4.21
CA VAL A 468 -10.36 21.61 -4.24
C VAL A 468 -11.04 21.65 -5.61
N ILE A 469 -10.98 22.78 -6.32
CA ILE A 469 -11.56 22.92 -7.67
C ILE A 469 -10.71 22.18 -8.71
N PHE A 470 -9.41 22.46 -8.76
CA PHE A 470 -8.56 21.99 -9.85
C PHE A 470 -8.01 20.58 -9.64
N LYS A 471 -7.84 20.14 -8.40
CA LYS A 471 -7.39 18.78 -8.02
C LYS A 471 -6.19 18.26 -8.82
N THR A 472 -5.32 19.14 -9.31
CA THR A 472 -4.14 18.76 -10.10
C THR A 472 -3.19 17.95 -9.23
N GLU A 473 -2.68 16.84 -9.75
CA GLU A 473 -1.73 16.01 -9.04
C GLU A 473 -0.37 16.71 -8.89
N ARG A 474 0.30 16.47 -7.76
CA ARG A 474 1.69 16.89 -7.59
C ARG A 474 2.61 15.97 -8.39
N ARG A 475 3.75 16.51 -8.84
CA ARG A 475 4.81 15.71 -9.48
C ARG A 475 5.41 14.68 -8.53
N ILE A 476 5.40 14.96 -7.22
CA ILE A 476 5.84 14.05 -6.18
C ILE A 476 4.70 13.96 -5.16
N PRO A 477 4.23 12.74 -4.83
CA PRO A 477 3.20 12.56 -3.83
C PRO A 477 3.64 13.11 -2.47
N ARG A 478 2.73 13.82 -1.82
CA ARG A 478 2.94 14.34 -0.46
C ARG A 478 1.60 14.53 0.24
N TYR A 479 1.56 14.31 1.54
CA TYR A 479 0.39 14.49 2.39
C TYR A 479 -0.78 13.62 1.95
N GLY A 480 -0.51 12.34 1.67
CA GLY A 480 -1.53 11.35 1.31
C GLY A 480 -2.79 11.47 2.19
N GLY A 481 -3.95 11.43 1.55
CA GLY A 481 -5.24 11.56 2.24
C GLY A 481 -5.69 12.98 2.61
N THR A 482 -4.93 14.03 2.31
CA THR A 482 -5.30 15.42 2.64
C THR A 482 -5.46 16.32 1.42
N ILE A 483 -6.12 17.47 1.56
CA ILE A 483 -6.26 18.48 0.48
C ILE A 483 -4.89 19.04 0.06
N ALA A 484 -3.88 18.98 0.93
CA ALA A 484 -2.53 19.41 0.62
C ALA A 484 -1.88 18.55 -0.47
N LYS A 485 -2.41 17.36 -0.79
CA LYS A 485 -1.89 16.49 -1.85
C LYS A 485 -1.94 17.10 -3.26
N TYR A 486 -2.82 18.07 -3.48
CA TYR A 486 -2.95 18.73 -4.78
C TYR A 486 -1.83 19.76 -5.02
N GLY A 487 -1.42 19.89 -6.28
CA GLY A 487 -0.35 20.75 -6.77
C GLY A 487 -0.78 22.22 -6.84
N PHE A 488 -1.70 22.53 -7.74
CA PHE A 488 -2.14 23.88 -8.06
C PHE A 488 -3.09 24.49 -7.00
N PRO A 489 -2.92 25.77 -6.64
CA PRO A 489 -1.69 26.56 -6.77
C PRO A 489 -0.68 26.19 -5.66
N SER A 490 0.59 26.53 -5.86
CA SER A 490 1.55 26.56 -4.76
C SER A 490 1.18 27.67 -3.77
N ILE A 491 0.57 27.32 -2.63
CA ILE A 491 0.17 28.28 -1.57
C ILE A 491 1.38 29.06 -1.05
N HIS A 492 2.54 28.40 -0.95
CA HIS A 492 3.80 29.06 -0.56
C HIS A 492 4.21 30.15 -1.54
N THR A 493 4.11 29.88 -2.84
CA THR A 493 4.42 30.85 -3.87
C THR A 493 3.39 31.98 -3.89
N LEU A 494 2.12 31.63 -3.74
CA LEU A 494 0.99 32.56 -3.69
C LEU A 494 1.15 33.55 -2.53
N ALA A 495 1.41 33.06 -1.31
CA ALA A 495 1.62 33.90 -0.15
C ALA A 495 2.90 34.75 -0.26
N SER A 496 3.99 34.16 -0.77
CA SER A 496 5.29 34.82 -0.92
C SER A 496 5.26 35.97 -1.92
N ILE A 497 4.82 35.70 -3.16
CA ILE A 497 4.76 36.71 -4.22
C ILE A 497 3.61 37.69 -3.98
N GLY A 498 2.46 37.22 -3.49
CA GLY A 498 1.36 38.09 -3.13
C GLY A 498 1.70 39.04 -1.99
N GLY A 499 2.48 38.58 -1.00
CA GLY A 499 2.97 39.43 0.09
C GLY A 499 3.86 40.54 -0.43
N ILE A 500 4.75 40.25 -1.40
CA ILE A 500 5.58 41.27 -2.05
C ILE A 500 4.69 42.30 -2.80
N ALA A 501 3.65 41.83 -3.48
CA ALA A 501 2.69 42.71 -4.17
C ALA A 501 1.91 43.61 -3.20
N LEU A 502 1.53 43.10 -2.00
CA LEU A 502 0.94 43.92 -0.94
C LEU A 502 1.92 44.97 -0.42
N ILE A 503 3.15 44.56 -0.09
CA ILE A 503 4.18 45.44 0.49
C ILE A 503 4.57 46.56 -0.48
N TYR A 504 4.39 46.40 -1.79
CA TYR A 504 4.59 47.48 -2.75
C TYR A 504 3.73 48.72 -2.46
N PHE A 505 2.52 48.54 -1.92
CA PHE A 505 1.63 49.64 -1.52
C PHE A 505 2.01 50.27 -0.16
N VAL A 506 2.81 49.57 0.64
CA VAL A 506 3.35 50.08 1.91
C VAL A 506 4.65 50.85 1.65
N ASP A 507 5.62 50.18 0.99
CA ASP A 507 6.90 50.74 0.58
C ASP A 507 7.41 50.01 -0.69
N PRO A 508 7.40 50.69 -1.85
CA PRO A 508 7.90 50.13 -3.11
C PRO A 508 9.36 49.68 -3.07
N MET A 509 10.22 50.38 -2.33
CA MET A 509 11.65 50.03 -2.23
C MET A 509 11.84 48.77 -1.40
N PHE A 510 11.06 48.64 -0.32
CA PHE A 510 11.08 47.43 0.50
C PHE A 510 10.56 46.22 -0.28
N ALA A 511 9.49 46.37 -1.06
CA ALA A 511 9.00 45.30 -1.94
C ALA A 511 10.05 44.82 -2.93
N LEU A 512 10.81 45.74 -3.54
CA LEU A 512 11.90 45.40 -4.46
C LEU A 512 13.01 44.60 -3.77
N LEU A 513 13.32 44.91 -2.50
CA LEU A 513 14.29 44.17 -1.70
C LEU A 513 13.82 42.75 -1.35
N LEU A 514 12.52 42.53 -1.26
CA LEU A 514 11.92 41.21 -1.02
C LEU A 514 11.78 40.36 -2.28
N LEU A 515 11.85 40.96 -3.47
CA LEU A 515 11.70 40.26 -4.75
C LEU A 515 12.68 39.07 -4.93
N PRO A 516 13.99 39.19 -4.63
CA PRO A 516 14.91 38.05 -4.69
C PRO A 516 14.50 36.89 -3.78
N LEU A 517 13.93 37.20 -2.60
CA LEU A 517 13.42 36.17 -1.68
C LEU A 517 12.19 35.47 -2.27
N GLY A 518 11.26 36.21 -2.87
CA GLY A 518 10.09 35.64 -3.56
C GLY A 518 10.49 34.70 -4.71
N LEU A 519 11.45 35.14 -5.54
CA LEU A 519 12.00 34.32 -6.62
C LEU A 519 12.72 33.07 -6.08
N LEU A 520 13.41 33.17 -4.94
CA LEU A 520 14.01 32.02 -4.27
C LEU A 520 12.95 31.00 -3.83
N TYR A 521 11.79 31.44 -3.34
CA TYR A 521 10.68 30.56 -2.98
C TYR A 521 10.10 29.85 -4.21
N MET A 522 9.85 30.59 -5.30
CA MET A 522 9.41 30.01 -6.57
C MET A 522 10.39 28.94 -7.04
N TYR A 523 11.67 29.29 -7.13
CA TYR A 523 12.71 28.38 -7.57
C TYR A 523 12.84 27.16 -6.65
N SER A 524 12.71 27.34 -5.33
CA SER A 524 12.73 26.24 -4.36
C SER A 524 11.62 25.23 -4.63
N ARG A 525 10.40 25.67 -4.98
CA ARG A 525 9.25 24.77 -5.20
C ARG A 525 9.39 23.95 -6.49
N ILE A 526 9.94 24.55 -7.54
CA ILE A 526 10.26 23.86 -8.81
C ILE A 526 11.42 22.89 -8.60
N LYS A 527 12.51 23.35 -7.96
CA LYS A 527 13.74 22.56 -7.77
C LYS A 527 13.52 21.35 -6.89
N MET A 528 12.74 21.49 -5.83
CA MET A 528 12.35 20.37 -4.97
C MET A 528 11.37 19.41 -5.66
N GLY A 529 10.93 19.70 -6.89
CA GLY A 529 10.09 18.84 -7.72
C GLY A 529 8.69 18.59 -7.15
N VAL A 530 8.31 19.27 -6.06
CA VAL A 530 7.02 19.06 -5.37
C VAL A 530 5.87 19.62 -6.21
N HIS A 531 6.13 20.68 -6.97
CA HIS A 531 5.14 21.39 -7.76
C HIS A 531 5.54 21.46 -9.23
N SER A 532 4.53 21.46 -10.11
CA SER A 532 4.73 21.74 -11.52
C SER A 532 5.05 23.23 -11.75
N ASP A 533 5.61 23.56 -12.91
CA ASP A 533 5.87 24.96 -13.28
C ASP A 533 4.55 25.77 -13.32
N VAL A 534 3.45 25.13 -13.73
CA VAL A 534 2.10 25.72 -13.76
C VAL A 534 1.59 26.00 -12.35
N ASP A 535 1.80 25.09 -11.38
CA ASP A 535 1.39 25.30 -9.99
C ASP A 535 2.07 26.53 -9.37
N VAL A 536 3.35 26.72 -9.69
CA VAL A 536 4.18 27.79 -9.15
C VAL A 536 3.84 29.13 -9.83
N ILE A 537 3.78 29.16 -11.16
CA ILE A 537 3.43 30.37 -11.92
C ILE A 537 1.98 30.79 -11.62
N GLY A 538 1.04 29.85 -11.62
CA GLY A 538 -0.35 30.12 -11.27
C GLY A 538 -0.51 30.61 -9.84
N GLY A 539 0.22 30.01 -8.89
CA GLY A 539 0.28 30.51 -7.51
C GLY A 539 0.80 31.95 -7.44
N ALA A 540 1.87 32.28 -8.18
CA ALA A 540 2.39 33.64 -8.23
C ALA A 540 1.36 34.64 -8.79
N ILE A 541 0.70 34.31 -9.90
CA ILE A 541 -0.33 35.17 -10.53
C ILE A 541 -1.49 35.43 -9.57
N VAL A 542 -2.05 34.36 -8.99
CA VAL A 542 -3.16 34.49 -8.02
C VAL A 542 -2.70 35.30 -6.80
N GLY A 543 -1.48 35.06 -6.32
CA GLY A 543 -0.88 35.81 -5.22
C GLY A 543 -0.80 37.30 -5.52
N ILE A 544 -0.29 37.68 -6.70
CA ILE A 544 -0.22 39.09 -7.14
C ILE A 544 -1.61 39.72 -7.15
N ILE A 545 -2.62 39.03 -7.69
CA ILE A 545 -4.00 39.56 -7.73
C ILE A 545 -4.52 39.83 -6.32
N ILE A 546 -4.36 38.88 -5.40
CA ILE A 546 -4.80 39.03 -4.00
C ILE A 546 -4.01 40.14 -3.30
N GLY A 547 -2.69 40.20 -3.51
CA GLY A 547 -1.81 41.21 -2.94
C GLY A 547 -2.17 42.63 -3.39
N ILE A 548 -2.40 42.82 -4.70
CA ILE A 548 -2.86 44.09 -5.26
C ILE A 548 -4.24 44.47 -4.72
N PHE A 549 -5.18 43.50 -4.66
CA PHE A 549 -6.50 43.74 -4.09
C PHE A 549 -6.40 44.20 -2.63
N CYS A 550 -5.60 43.52 -1.81
CA CYS A 550 -5.39 43.91 -0.42
C CYS A 550 -4.68 45.28 -0.31
N GLY A 551 -3.72 45.56 -1.20
CA GLY A 551 -3.02 46.84 -1.23
C GLY A 551 -3.91 48.02 -1.58
N ILE A 552 -4.84 47.84 -2.52
CA ILE A 552 -5.78 48.90 -2.95
C ILE A 552 -6.94 49.05 -1.98
N TYR A 553 -7.48 47.96 -1.43
CA TYR A 553 -8.72 48.02 -0.65
C TYR A 553 -8.48 47.83 0.85
N VAL A 554 -7.74 46.81 1.25
CA VAL A 554 -7.59 46.44 2.68
C VAL A 554 -6.69 47.43 3.43
N LEU A 555 -5.57 47.88 2.84
CA LEU A 555 -4.71 48.90 3.45
C LEU A 555 -5.41 50.27 3.62
N ASN A 556 -6.53 50.50 2.95
CA ASN A 556 -7.28 51.75 3.10
C ASN A 556 -8.40 51.64 4.15
N ILE A 557 -8.63 50.46 4.72
CA ILE A 557 -9.68 50.20 5.71
C ILE A 557 -9.06 50.08 7.10
N HIS A 558 -9.23 51.13 7.91
CA HIS A 558 -8.78 51.11 9.31
C HIS A 558 -9.85 50.46 10.18
N LEU A 559 -9.45 49.48 10.96
CA LEU A 559 -10.32 48.82 11.93
C LEU A 559 -10.17 49.47 13.30
N ASP A 560 -10.98 49.04 14.26
CA ASP A 560 -10.76 49.41 15.66
C ASP A 560 -9.36 48.95 16.10
N LEU A 561 -8.63 49.81 16.82
CA LEU A 561 -7.25 49.56 17.24
C LEU A 561 -7.12 48.22 17.99
N THR A 562 -8.11 47.85 18.79
CA THR A 562 -8.13 46.56 19.51
C THR A 562 -8.11 45.38 18.53
N ILE A 563 -8.88 45.48 17.45
CA ILE A 563 -8.96 44.45 16.41
C ILE A 563 -7.64 44.41 15.64
N GLU A 564 -7.07 45.55 15.28
CA GLU A 564 -5.79 45.59 14.56
C GLU A 564 -4.64 45.02 15.38
N ILE A 565 -4.59 45.28 16.68
CA ILE A 565 -3.62 44.66 17.58
C ILE A 565 -3.76 43.13 17.57
N ILE A 566 -4.99 42.61 17.64
CA ILE A 566 -5.25 41.17 17.61
C ILE A 566 -4.80 40.58 16.26
N LEU A 567 -5.22 41.16 15.14
CA LEU A 567 -4.87 40.67 13.80
C LEU A 567 -3.37 40.79 13.52
N GLY A 568 -2.75 41.89 13.94
CA GLY A 568 -1.31 42.10 13.86
C GLY A 568 -0.52 41.10 14.70
N ALA A 569 -0.99 40.72 15.88
CA ALA A 569 -0.39 39.65 16.67
C ALA A 569 -0.57 38.27 16.00
N LEU A 570 -1.73 38.01 15.40
CA LEU A 570 -2.00 36.77 14.67
C LEU A 570 -1.10 36.59 13.45
N PHE A 571 -0.63 37.67 12.82
CA PHE A 571 0.39 37.61 11.77
C PHE A 571 1.65 36.84 12.19
N PHE A 572 2.09 36.99 13.44
CA PHE A 572 3.28 36.32 13.96
C PHE A 572 2.98 34.91 14.50
N ILE A 573 1.80 34.71 15.08
CA ILE A 573 1.44 33.46 15.76
C ILE A 573 0.93 32.40 14.78
N ALA A 574 0.01 32.76 13.88
CA ALA A 574 -0.67 31.80 13.02
C ALA A 574 0.29 31.02 12.09
N PRO A 575 1.30 31.65 11.43
CA PRO A 575 2.23 30.90 10.59
C PRO A 575 3.07 29.88 11.36
N LEU A 576 3.39 30.16 12.63
CA LEU A 576 4.11 29.22 13.50
C LEU A 576 3.24 28.02 13.84
N ILE A 577 1.97 28.24 14.19
CA ILE A 577 1.00 27.17 14.45
C ILE A 577 0.83 26.30 13.20
N LEU A 578 0.61 26.91 12.04
CA LEU A 578 0.48 26.20 10.76
C LEU A 578 1.73 25.38 10.42
N THR A 579 2.93 25.91 10.69
CA THR A 579 4.19 25.18 10.47
C THR A 579 4.29 23.97 11.41
N VAL A 580 3.89 24.11 12.68
CA VAL A 580 3.86 22.98 13.63
C VAL A 580 2.85 21.91 13.20
N MET A 581 1.67 22.32 12.73
CA MET A 581 0.67 21.40 12.19
C MET A 581 1.17 20.67 10.95
N GLU A 582 1.78 21.38 9.99
CA GLU A 582 2.36 20.77 8.78
C GLU A 582 3.48 19.78 9.12
N LEU A 583 4.30 20.09 10.13
CA LEU A 583 5.33 19.17 10.63
C LEU A 583 4.77 17.94 11.33
N GLY A 584 3.58 18.01 11.93
CA GLY A 584 2.88 16.86 12.50
C GLY A 584 2.19 15.98 11.45
N MET A 585 1.93 16.52 10.26
CA MET A 585 1.38 15.80 9.12
C MET A 585 2.44 15.06 8.27
N ARG A 586 3.73 15.40 8.45
CA ARG A 586 4.88 14.72 7.82
C ARG A 586 5.46 13.67 8.77
#